data_AF-A0A645G646-F1
#
_entry.id   AF-A0A645G646-F1
#
_cell.length_a   1.000
_cell.length_b   1.000
_cell.length_c   1.000
_cell.angle_alpha   90.00
_cell.angle_beta   90.00
_cell.angle_gamma   90.00
#
_symmetry.space_group_name_H-M   'P 1'
#
loop_
_entity.id
_entity.type
_entity.pdbx_description
1 polymer ?
#
loop_
_entity_poly.entity_id
_entity_poly.type
_entity_poly.pdbx_seq_one_letter_code
_entity_poly.pdbx_strand_id
1 'polypeptide(L)'
;MVEKVWPALKEGKIVICDRFLDSSLAYQGGARNLGVDNILNINMFATEGTFPDLTLLFDIDPKIGLERIAKNANREVNRLDLEKLDFHKKVRQTFLELAKRFPNRFVVIDASKSMEEVAENTYKAIMEKLNANRRIS
;
A
#
# COMPACT_ATOMS: atom_id res chain seq x y z
N MET A 1 -2.51 15.63 0.06
CA MET A 1 -1.12 15.69 -0.43
C MET A 1 -0.53 17.09 -0.25
N VAL A 2 -1.18 18.12 -0.81
CA VAL A 2 -0.65 19.49 -0.88
C VAL A 2 -0.36 20.15 0.48
N GLU A 3 -1.21 19.94 1.48
CA GLU A 3 -1.07 20.67 2.75
C GLU A 3 -0.10 20.04 3.76
N LYS A 4 0.26 18.74 3.62
CA LYS A 4 1.05 18.03 4.65
C LYS A 4 2.22 17.22 4.09
N VAL A 5 2.04 16.57 2.94
CA VAL A 5 3.07 15.69 2.37
C VAL A 5 4.16 16.53 1.71
N TRP A 6 3.79 17.45 0.83
CA TRP A 6 4.76 18.28 0.10
C TRP A 6 5.62 19.18 0.99
N PRO A 7 5.06 19.89 2.00
CA PRO A 7 5.88 20.67 2.94
C PRO A 7 6.88 19.80 3.70
N ALA A 8 6.45 18.65 4.23
CA ALA A 8 7.32 17.76 4.99
C ALA A 8 8.46 17.18 4.12
N LEU A 9 8.17 16.81 2.87
CA LEU A 9 9.20 16.35 1.93
C LEU A 9 10.21 17.45 1.59
N LYS A 10 9.77 18.71 1.43
CA LYS A 10 10.68 19.85 1.20
C LYS A 10 11.61 20.10 2.38
N GLU A 11 11.21 19.73 3.59
CA GLU A 11 12.04 19.79 4.81
C GLU A 11 12.97 18.57 4.96
N GLY A 12 13.02 17.66 3.98
CA GLY A 12 13.85 16.46 4.03
C GLY A 12 13.35 15.39 5.01
N LYS A 13 12.08 15.48 5.44
CA LYS A 13 11.48 14.51 6.36
C LYS A 13 11.02 13.26 5.61
N ILE A 14 11.03 12.14 6.33
CA ILE A 14 10.39 10.90 5.89
C ILE A 14 8.89 11.02 6.16
N VAL A 15 8.06 10.81 5.15
CA VAL A 15 6.59 10.81 5.26
C VAL A 15 6.09 9.37 5.17
N ILE A 16 5.42 8.92 6.23
CA ILE A 16 4.73 7.61 6.25
C ILE A 16 3.24 7.87 6.04
N CYS A 17 2.69 7.27 4.98
CA CYS A 17 1.27 7.37 4.65
C CYS A 17 0.61 6.00 4.80
N ASP A 18 -0.44 5.90 5.62
CA ASP A 18 -1.35 4.76 5.60
C ASP A 18 -2.29 4.92 4.40
N ARG A 19 -2.02 4.11 3.36
CA ARG A 19 -2.64 4.12 2.03
C ARG A 19 -2.34 5.37 1.19
N PHE A 20 -2.25 5.15 -0.11
CA PHE A 20 -2.03 6.17 -1.13
C PHE A 20 -2.68 5.73 -2.46
N LEU A 21 -2.18 6.23 -3.59
CA LEU A 21 -2.59 5.90 -4.95
C LEU A 21 -2.90 4.41 -5.18
N ASP A 22 -2.02 3.52 -4.73
CA ASP A 22 -2.15 2.09 -4.99
C ASP A 22 -3.43 1.48 -4.41
N SER A 23 -3.97 2.07 -3.34
CA SER A 23 -5.27 1.68 -2.81
C SER A 23 -6.41 2.06 -3.76
N SER A 24 -6.39 3.25 -4.36
CA SER A 24 -7.38 3.61 -5.39
C SER A 24 -7.33 2.64 -6.57
N LEU A 25 -6.13 2.26 -7.02
CA LEU A 25 -5.94 1.31 -8.11
C LEU A 25 -6.51 -0.07 -7.77
N ALA A 26 -6.19 -0.60 -6.59
CA ALA A 26 -6.62 -1.94 -6.18
C ALA A 26 -8.13 -2.03 -5.94
N TYR A 27 -8.71 -1.07 -5.22
CA TYR A 27 -10.13 -1.09 -4.87
C TYR A 27 -11.02 -0.65 -6.02
N GLN A 28 -10.72 0.49 -6.65
CA GLN A 28 -11.57 1.07 -7.68
C GLN A 28 -11.25 0.48 -9.06
N GLY A 29 -9.97 0.42 -9.41
CA GLY A 29 -9.53 -0.06 -10.72
C GLY A 29 -9.76 -1.56 -10.88
N GLY A 30 -9.21 -2.35 -9.96
CA GLY A 30 -9.30 -3.81 -9.97
C GLY A 30 -10.62 -4.33 -9.42
N ALA A 31 -10.84 -4.19 -8.10
CA ALA A 31 -11.95 -4.89 -7.44
C ALA A 31 -13.34 -4.42 -7.89
N ARG A 32 -13.49 -3.13 -8.26
CA ARG A 32 -14.72 -2.57 -8.85
C ARG A 32 -14.72 -2.52 -10.38
N ASN A 33 -13.72 -3.09 -11.05
CA ASN A 33 -13.61 -3.15 -12.51
C ASN A 33 -13.69 -1.77 -13.23
N LEU A 34 -13.25 -0.67 -12.61
CA LEU A 34 -13.22 0.63 -13.29
C LEU A 34 -12.00 0.80 -14.21
N GLY A 35 -11.09 -0.18 -14.19
CA GLY A 35 -9.87 -0.21 -15.00
C GLY A 35 -8.70 0.43 -14.28
N VAL A 36 -7.64 -0.36 -14.03
CA VAL A 36 -6.44 0.11 -13.31
C VAL A 36 -5.78 1.28 -14.03
N ASP A 37 -5.67 1.24 -15.36
CA ASP A 37 -5.05 2.32 -16.14
C ASP A 37 -5.89 3.61 -16.14
N ASN A 38 -7.22 3.49 -16.16
CA ASN A 38 -8.11 4.65 -16.07
C ASN A 38 -7.91 5.38 -14.73
N ILE A 39 -7.93 4.61 -13.63
CA ILE A 39 -7.72 5.17 -12.29
C ILE A 39 -6.30 5.72 -12.15
N LEU A 40 -5.30 5.04 -12.72
CA LEU A 40 -3.91 5.52 -12.72
C LEU A 40 -3.81 6.89 -13.40
N ASN A 41 -4.36 7.05 -14.59
CA ASN A 41 -4.31 8.31 -15.34
C ASN A 41 -4.97 9.46 -14.58
N ILE A 42 -6.14 9.23 -13.98
CA ILE A 42 -6.85 10.25 -13.18
C ILE A 42 -6.01 10.67 -11.98
N ASN A 43 -5.44 9.71 -11.26
CA ASN A 43 -4.67 10.04 -10.07
C ASN A 43 -3.32 10.66 -10.42
N MET A 44 -2.68 10.26 -11.53
CA MET A 44 -1.44 10.87 -12.00
C MET A 44 -1.61 12.38 -12.26
N PHE A 45 -2.76 12.78 -12.79
CA PHE A 45 -3.09 14.19 -12.91
C PHE A 45 -3.21 14.86 -11.52
N ALA A 46 -3.91 14.22 -10.58
CA ALA A 46 -4.11 14.76 -9.23
C ALA A 46 -2.85 14.76 -8.33
N THR A 47 -1.87 13.90 -8.63
CA THR A 47 -0.62 13.76 -7.88
C THR A 47 0.56 14.49 -8.55
N GLU A 48 0.32 15.22 -9.64
CA GLU A 48 1.38 15.83 -10.48
C GLU A 48 2.44 14.79 -10.90
N GLY A 49 2.00 13.56 -11.17
CA GLY A 49 2.87 12.45 -11.56
C GLY A 49 3.71 11.84 -10.44
N THR A 50 3.40 12.18 -9.18
CA THR A 50 4.20 11.74 -8.03
C THR A 50 3.83 10.35 -7.57
N PHE A 51 4.85 9.52 -7.37
CA PHE A 51 4.75 8.22 -6.73
C PHE A 51 5.53 8.19 -5.40
N PRO A 52 5.16 7.31 -4.47
CA PRO A 52 6.00 7.01 -3.32
C PRO A 52 7.34 6.41 -3.77
N ASP A 53 8.42 6.80 -3.09
CA ASP A 53 9.74 6.18 -3.27
C ASP A 53 9.76 4.70 -2.88
N LEU A 54 8.92 4.34 -1.90
CA LEU A 54 8.74 2.99 -1.37
C LEU A 54 7.27 2.77 -1.02
N THR A 55 6.75 1.62 -1.41
CA THR A 55 5.42 1.11 -1.09
C THR A 55 5.59 -0.26 -0.44
N LEU A 56 5.21 -0.36 0.82
CA LEU A 56 5.20 -1.62 1.57
C LEU A 56 3.83 -2.27 1.38
N LEU A 57 3.79 -3.39 0.66
CA LEU A 57 2.58 -4.19 0.49
C LEU A 57 2.58 -5.32 1.50
N PHE A 58 1.74 -5.20 2.52
CA PHE A 58 1.49 -6.27 3.50
C PHE A 58 0.54 -7.30 2.89
N ASP A 59 1.10 -8.36 2.30
CA ASP A 59 0.32 -9.43 1.69
C ASP A 59 -0.14 -10.43 2.76
N ILE A 60 -1.44 -10.71 2.77
CA ILE A 60 -2.04 -11.71 3.64
C ILE A 60 -3.21 -12.35 2.93
N ASP A 61 -3.44 -13.63 3.22
CA ASP A 61 -4.67 -14.28 2.77
C ASP A 61 -5.90 -13.51 3.30
N PRO A 62 -6.86 -13.10 2.44
CA PRO A 62 -8.02 -12.34 2.86
C PRO A 62 -8.83 -13.01 3.98
N LYS A 63 -8.89 -14.35 4.00
CA LYS A 63 -9.60 -15.09 5.05
C LYS A 63 -8.93 -14.89 6.40
N ILE A 64 -7.60 -15.03 6.46
CA ILE A 64 -6.81 -14.80 7.68
C ILE A 64 -6.91 -13.34 8.11
N GLY A 65 -6.87 -12.40 7.15
CA GLY A 65 -7.04 -10.97 7.41
C GLY A 65 -8.39 -10.65 8.07
N LEU A 66 -9.48 -11.19 7.53
CA LEU A 66 -10.83 -11.02 8.09
C LEU A 66 -10.96 -11.64 9.48
N GLU A 67 -10.38 -12.82 9.71
CA GLU A 67 -10.35 -13.45 11.03
C GLU A 67 -9.61 -12.59 12.07
N ARG A 68 -8.51 -11.92 11.69
CA ARG A 68 -7.80 -10.98 12.57
C ARG A 68 -8.64 -9.74 12.88
N ILE A 69 -9.37 -9.21 11.89
CA ILE A 69 -10.28 -8.07 12.09
C ILE A 69 -11.39 -8.44 13.06
N ALA A 70 -12.00 -9.62 12.89
CA ALA A 70 -13.07 -10.10 13.77
C ALA A 70 -12.62 -10.30 15.23
N LYS A 71 -11.35 -10.65 15.46
CA LYS A 71 -10.78 -10.80 16.82
C LYS A 71 -10.46 -9.47 17.49
N ASN A 72 -10.26 -8.40 16.71
CA ASN A 72 -9.95 -7.06 17.23
C ASN A 72 -11.23 -6.27 17.52
N ALA A 73 -11.88 -6.59 18.65
CA ALA A 73 -13.16 -5.99 19.06
C ALA A 73 -13.15 -4.45 19.22
N ASN A 74 -11.96 -3.84 19.35
CA ASN A 74 -11.80 -2.39 19.49
C ASN A 74 -11.60 -1.64 18.15
N ARG A 75 -11.62 -2.33 17.00
CA ARG A 75 -11.46 -1.68 15.70
C ARG A 75 -12.82 -1.30 15.11
N GLU A 76 -12.92 -0.08 14.55
CA GLU A 76 -14.07 0.31 13.72
C GLU A 76 -14.17 -0.56 12.46
N VAL A 77 -15.31 -1.25 12.32
CA VAL A 77 -15.68 -1.98 11.11
C VAL A 77 -16.09 -0.95 10.06
N ASN A 78 -15.30 -0.85 9.00
CA ASN A 78 -15.57 0.10 7.91
C ASN A 78 -16.42 -0.55 6.80
N ARG A 79 -17.01 0.27 5.93
CA ARG A 79 -17.82 -0.20 4.77
C ARG A 79 -17.09 -1.23 3.90
N LEU A 80 -15.75 -1.15 3.84
CA LEU A 80 -14.90 -2.07 3.09
C LEU A 80 -14.72 -3.43 3.76
N ASP A 81 -14.90 -3.51 5.08
CA ASP A 81 -14.82 -4.77 5.84
C ASP A 81 -16.12 -5.60 5.70
N LEU A 82 -17.19 -4.98 5.18
CA LEU A 82 -18.48 -5.63 4.89
C LEU A 82 -18.53 -6.24 3.47
N GLU A 83 -17.49 -6.03 2.67
CA GLU A 83 -17.42 -6.58 1.31
C GLU A 83 -17.20 -8.10 1.35
N LYS A 84 -17.63 -8.80 0.30
CA LYS A 84 -17.51 -10.26 0.23
C LYS A 84 -16.05 -10.69 0.12
N LEU A 85 -15.74 -11.91 0.57
CA LEU A 85 -14.40 -12.51 0.46
C LEU A 85 -13.82 -12.40 -0.97
N ASP A 86 -14.64 -12.57 -2.00
CA ASP A 86 -14.23 -12.45 -3.40
C ASP A 86 -13.78 -11.04 -3.78
N PHE A 87 -14.36 -10.00 -3.17
CA PHE A 87 -13.90 -8.63 -3.33
C PHE A 87 -12.48 -8.47 -2.77
N HIS A 88 -12.22 -8.95 -1.55
CA HIS A 88 -10.89 -8.90 -0.95
C HIS A 88 -9.85 -9.71 -1.73
N LYS A 89 -10.24 -10.86 -2.31
CA LYS A 89 -9.37 -11.62 -3.23
C LYS A 89 -8.99 -10.81 -4.46
N LYS A 90 -9.94 -10.11 -5.09
CA LYS A 90 -9.66 -9.22 -6.23
C LYS A 90 -8.74 -8.06 -5.84
N VAL A 91 -8.97 -7.45 -4.67
CA VAL A 91 -8.09 -6.38 -4.15
C VAL A 91 -6.66 -6.90 -3.98
N ARG A 92 -6.48 -8.03 -3.30
CA ARG A 92 -5.16 -8.67 -3.11
C ARG A 92 -4.48 -8.95 -4.46
N GLN A 93 -5.20 -9.58 -5.38
CA GLN A 93 -4.69 -9.92 -6.70
C GLN A 93 -4.22 -8.66 -7.45
N THR A 94 -5.01 -7.59 -7.40
CA THR A 94 -4.64 -6.32 -8.05
C THR A 94 -3.39 -5.71 -7.41
N PHE A 95 -3.26 -5.75 -6.09
CA PHE A 95 -2.04 -5.28 -5.42
C PHE A 95 -0.79 -6.08 -5.83
N LEU A 96 -0.90 -7.41 -5.93
CA LEU A 96 0.20 -8.25 -6.38
C LEU A 96 0.58 -7.96 -7.84
N GLU A 97 -0.39 -7.66 -8.69
CA GLU A 97 -0.14 -7.20 -10.06
C GLU A 97 0.53 -5.84 -10.12
N LEU A 98 0.13 -4.89 -9.27
CA LEU A 98 0.79 -3.59 -9.13
C LEU A 98 2.23 -3.74 -8.65
N ALA A 99 2.49 -4.64 -7.70
CA ALA A 99 3.85 -4.93 -7.23
C ALA A 99 4.74 -5.48 -8.35
N LYS A 100 4.20 -6.34 -9.22
CA LYS A 100 4.90 -6.82 -10.43
C LYS A 100 5.11 -5.72 -11.46
N ARG A 101 4.13 -4.81 -11.62
CA ARG A 101 4.17 -3.70 -12.58
C ARG A 101 5.17 -2.63 -12.17
N PHE A 102 5.35 -2.39 -10.87
CA PHE A 102 6.21 -1.35 -10.33
C PHE A 102 7.25 -1.91 -9.34
N PRO A 103 8.12 -2.85 -9.79
CA PRO A 103 9.00 -3.59 -8.89
C PRO A 103 10.04 -2.69 -8.18
N ASN A 104 10.37 -1.54 -8.76
CA ASN A 104 11.37 -0.62 -8.20
C ASN A 104 10.87 0.16 -6.96
N ARG A 105 9.55 0.19 -6.73
CA ARG A 105 8.94 0.90 -5.60
C ARG A 105 8.15 0.00 -4.66
N PHE A 106 7.82 -1.23 -5.05
CA PHE A 106 7.10 -2.15 -4.18
C PHE A 106 8.03 -3.11 -3.47
N VAL A 107 7.79 -3.28 -2.16
CA VAL A 107 8.32 -4.40 -1.39
C VAL A 107 7.14 -5.13 -0.77
N VAL A 108 7.01 -6.41 -1.09
CA VAL A 108 5.96 -7.28 -0.54
C VAL A 108 6.44 -7.88 0.76
N ILE A 109 5.69 -7.64 1.84
CA ILE A 109 5.93 -8.17 3.18
C ILE A 109 4.87 -9.24 3.45
N ASP A 110 5.31 -10.45 3.78
CA ASP A 110 4.42 -11.54 4.19
C ASP A 110 3.83 -11.24 5.58
N ALA A 111 2.59 -10.78 5.60
CA ALA A 111 1.87 -10.43 6.81
C ALA A 111 1.17 -11.63 7.47
N SER A 112 1.33 -12.86 6.95
CA SER A 112 0.87 -14.08 7.62
C SER A 112 1.74 -14.46 8.83
N LYS A 113 2.99 -13.97 8.86
CA LYS A 113 3.98 -14.18 9.93
C LYS A 113 3.61 -13.50 11.25
N SER A 114 4.46 -13.70 12.26
CA SER A 114 4.38 -13.01 13.55
C SER A 114 4.53 -11.49 13.40
N MET A 115 4.02 -10.72 14.36
CA MET A 115 4.11 -9.25 14.33
C MET A 115 5.58 -8.80 14.34
N GLU A 116 6.42 -9.50 15.11
CA GLU A 116 7.85 -9.26 15.24
C GLU A 116 8.56 -9.44 13.90
N GLU A 117 8.31 -10.56 13.20
CA GLU A 117 8.90 -10.80 11.87
C GLU A 117 8.40 -9.78 10.84
N VAL A 118 7.12 -9.41 10.86
CA VAL A 118 6.58 -8.40 9.95
C VAL A 118 7.24 -7.04 10.19
N ALA A 119 7.41 -6.65 11.45
CA ALA A 119 8.08 -5.41 11.83
C ALA A 119 9.55 -5.40 11.41
N GLU A 120 10.28 -6.49 11.63
CA GLU A 120 11.68 -6.62 11.26
C GLU A 120 11.86 -6.51 9.73
N ASN A 121 11.05 -7.24 8.96
CA ASN A 121 11.11 -7.20 7.49
C ASN A 121 10.74 -5.81 6.95
N THR A 122 9.76 -5.15 7.57
CA THR A 122 9.37 -3.77 7.25
C THR A 122 10.52 -2.80 7.49
N TYR A 123 11.13 -2.86 8.67
CA TYR A 123 12.25 -2.00 9.04
C TYR A 123 13.43 -2.18 8.09
N LYS A 124 13.78 -3.43 7.77
CA LYS A 124 14.85 -3.76 6.83
C LYS A 124 14.60 -3.12 5.45
N ALA A 125 13.39 -3.27 4.91
CA ALA A 125 13.03 -2.69 3.61
C ALA A 125 13.15 -1.16 3.59
N ILE A 126 12.72 -0.49 4.67
CA ILE A 126 12.86 0.96 4.82
C ILE A 126 14.34 1.37 4.85
N MET A 127 15.14 0.69 5.67
CA MET A 127 16.56 1.01 5.82
C MET A 127 17.36 0.78 4.53
N GLU A 128 17.07 -0.29 3.80
CA GLU A 128 17.66 -0.55 2.49
C GLU A 128 17.38 0.60 1.51
N LYS A 129 16.13 1.08 1.46
CA LYS A 129 15.76 2.21 0.61
C LYS A 129 16.48 3.50 1.01
N LEU A 130 16.52 3.82 2.30
CA LEU A 130 17.18 5.03 2.80
C LEU A 130 18.70 5.00 2.53
N ASN A 131 19.33 3.83 2.67
CA ASN A 131 20.75 3.66 2.41
C ASN A 131 21.08 3.72 0.90
N ALA A 132 20.21 3.20 0.04
CA ALA A 132 20.38 3.32 -1.41
C ALA A 132 20.34 4.79 -1.86
N ASN A 133 19.40 5.57 -1.33
CA ASN A 133 19.26 6.99 -1.66
C ASN A 133 20.47 7.82 -1.19
N ARG A 134 21.09 7.48 -0.05
CA ARG A 134 22.30 8.15 0.47
C ARG A 134 23.58 7.87 -0.32
N ARG A 135 23.62 6.83 -1.15
CA ARG A 135 24.81 6.49 -1.96
C ARG A 135 24.84 7.19 -3.33
N ILE A 136 23.74 7.85 -3.70
CA ILE A 136 23.56 8.51 -5.01
C ILE A 136 23.68 10.04 -4.87
N SER A 137 23.76 10.56 -3.64
CA SER A 137 23.98 11.96 -3.25
C SER A 137 25.43 12.19 -2.83
#